data_AF-A0A7J9J8Y6-F1
#
_entry.id   AF-A0A7J9J8Y6-F1
#
_cell.length_a   1.000
_cell.length_b   1.000
_cell.length_c   1.000
_cell.angle_alpha   90.00
_cell.angle_beta   90.00
_cell.angle_gamma   90.00
#
_symmetry.space_group_name_H-M   'P 1'
#
loop_
_entity.id
_entity.type
_entity.pdbx_description
1 polymer ?
#
loop_
_entity_poly.entity_id
_entity_poly.type
_entity_poly.pdbx_seq_one_letter_code
_entity_poly.pdbx_strand_id
1 'polypeptide(L)'
;MAANIFILLLLGVAAQPLPPAPQQPGCVEELVAFSPCLPFVSDPPNNATDSVAPQCCDVFNSAFESGDGYCFCYILRQPRIFGFPLNRERVASLSSFCMAKNGVASLDSLCSSGAPALPPLPSTTDSGILKPFNS
;
A
#
# COMPACT_ATOMS: atom_id res chain seq x y z
N MET A 1 -74.34 -6.94 -0.87
CA MET A 1 -73.13 -6.09 -0.90
C MET A 1 -72.10 -6.78 -0.02
N ALA A 2 -71.20 -7.58 -0.61
CA ALA A 2 -70.20 -8.35 0.14
C ALA A 2 -68.86 -7.61 0.10
N ALA A 3 -68.32 -7.30 1.28
CA ALA A 3 -67.06 -6.57 1.43
C ALA A 3 -65.87 -7.54 1.29
N ASN A 4 -64.98 -7.27 0.32
CA ASN A 4 -63.71 -7.96 0.15
C ASN A 4 -62.68 -7.36 1.12
N ILE A 5 -62.14 -8.20 2.01
CA ILE A 5 -61.06 -7.84 2.93
C ILE A 5 -59.73 -8.22 2.28
N PHE A 6 -58.95 -7.24 1.86
CA PHE A 6 -57.59 -7.43 1.35
C PHE A 6 -56.62 -7.52 2.53
N ILE A 7 -56.00 -8.69 2.74
CA ILE A 7 -54.95 -8.91 3.74
C ILE A 7 -53.60 -8.51 3.13
N LEU A 8 -52.96 -7.49 3.67
CA LEU A 8 -51.60 -7.06 3.30
C LEU A 8 -50.58 -7.89 4.10
N LEU A 9 -49.90 -8.83 3.43
CA LEU A 9 -48.73 -9.52 3.99
C LEU A 9 -47.51 -8.59 3.97
N LEU A 10 -47.06 -8.18 5.16
CA LEU A 10 -45.78 -7.49 5.35
C LEU A 10 -44.65 -8.53 5.39
N LEU A 11 -43.87 -8.62 4.31
CA LEU A 11 -42.62 -9.39 4.26
C LEU A 11 -41.52 -8.60 4.99
N GLY A 12 -41.23 -8.99 6.23
CA GLY A 12 -40.07 -8.49 6.97
C GLY A 12 -38.78 -9.10 6.41
N VAL A 13 -38.00 -8.33 5.67
CA VAL A 13 -36.64 -8.71 5.26
C VAL A 13 -35.72 -8.51 6.47
N ALA A 14 -35.23 -9.60 7.05
CA ALA A 14 -34.15 -9.54 8.03
C ALA A 14 -32.84 -9.16 7.32
N ALA A 15 -32.30 -7.98 7.63
CA ALA A 15 -30.99 -7.57 7.17
C ALA A 15 -29.92 -8.41 7.88
N GLN A 16 -29.31 -9.36 7.16
CA GLN A 16 -28.16 -10.10 7.68
C GLN A 16 -26.92 -9.19 7.65
N PRO A 17 -26.08 -9.19 8.70
CA PRO A 17 -24.80 -8.49 8.68
C PRO A 17 -23.94 -9.03 7.53
N LEU A 18 -23.46 -8.15 6.66
CA LEU A 18 -22.52 -8.53 5.61
C LEU A 18 -21.23 -9.06 6.27
N PRO A 19 -20.60 -10.13 5.75
CA PRO A 19 -19.26 -10.53 6.18
C PRO A 19 -18.29 -9.33 6.08
N PRO A 20 -17.35 -9.17 7.02
CA PRO A 20 -16.32 -8.15 6.88
C PRO A 20 -15.59 -8.37 5.55
N ALA A 21 -15.42 -7.30 4.78
CA ALA A 21 -14.70 -7.34 3.52
C ALA A 21 -13.29 -7.94 3.76
N PRO A 22 -12.76 -8.73 2.82
CA PRO A 22 -11.38 -9.21 2.90
C PRO A 22 -10.46 -8.01 3.17
N GLN A 23 -9.69 -8.07 4.26
CA GLN A 23 -8.68 -7.06 4.52
C GLN A 23 -7.64 -7.19 3.41
N GLN A 24 -7.56 -6.19 2.52
CA GLN A 24 -6.45 -6.10 1.59
C GLN A 24 -5.16 -6.03 2.41
N PRO A 25 -4.10 -6.78 2.04
CA PRO A 25 -2.78 -6.59 2.61
C PRO A 25 -2.41 -5.11 2.56
N GLY A 26 -1.93 -4.57 3.68
CA GLY A 26 -1.40 -3.22 3.73
C GLY A 26 -0.07 -3.13 2.97
N CYS A 27 0.40 -1.91 2.72
CA CYS A 27 1.70 -1.67 2.08
C CYS A 27 2.80 -1.25 3.07
N VAL A 28 2.52 -1.30 4.38
CA VAL A 28 3.44 -0.75 5.39
C VAL A 28 4.68 -1.62 5.48
N GLU A 29 4.50 -2.93 5.46
CA GLU A 29 5.57 -3.92 5.55
C GLU A 29 6.54 -3.80 4.38
N GLU A 30 6.03 -3.66 3.15
CA GLU A 30 6.85 -3.44 1.94
C GLU A 30 7.59 -2.11 2.01
N LEU A 31 6.92 -1.04 2.45
CA LEU A 31 7.55 0.26 2.59
C LEU A 31 8.67 0.26 3.63
N VAL A 32 8.50 -0.44 4.75
CA VAL A 32 9.56 -0.60 5.76
C VAL A 32 10.70 -1.47 5.21
N ALA A 33 10.36 -2.57 4.52
CA ALA A 33 11.34 -3.45 3.89
C ALA A 33 12.17 -2.75 2.81
N PHE A 34 11.68 -1.66 2.21
CA PHE A 34 12.41 -0.83 1.26
C PHE A 34 13.59 -0.06 1.87
N SER A 35 13.70 0.02 3.20
CA SER A 35 14.75 0.79 3.90
C SER A 35 16.19 0.58 3.40
N PRO A 36 16.65 -0.61 2.98
CA PRO A 36 18.01 -0.78 2.49
C PRO A 36 18.30 -0.08 1.15
N CYS A 37 17.26 0.33 0.41
CA CYS A 37 17.40 1.10 -0.82
C CYS A 37 17.62 2.60 -0.57
N LEU A 38 17.26 3.11 0.60
CA LEU A 38 17.26 4.54 0.92
C LEU A 38 18.62 5.22 0.69
N PRO A 39 19.77 4.64 1.07
CA PRO A 39 21.07 5.26 0.84
C PRO A 39 21.34 5.62 -0.63
N PHE A 40 20.80 4.83 -1.57
CA PHE A 40 20.94 5.06 -3.00
C PHE A 40 19.89 6.04 -3.54
N VAL A 41 18.62 5.86 -3.16
CA VAL A 41 17.49 6.58 -3.78
C VAL A 41 17.19 7.95 -3.16
N SER A 42 17.80 8.29 -2.03
CA SER A 42 17.58 9.58 -1.39
C SER A 42 18.11 10.75 -2.23
N ASP A 43 17.55 11.94 -2.04
CA ASP A 43 18.24 13.18 -2.39
C ASP A 43 19.21 13.60 -1.27
N PRO A 44 20.14 14.55 -1.53
CA PRO A 44 20.96 15.14 -0.49
C PRO A 44 20.15 15.69 0.69
N PRO A 45 20.61 15.51 1.93
CA PRO A 45 21.93 14.98 2.34
C PRO A 45 21.96 13.46 2.58
N ASN A 46 20.87 12.72 2.30
CA ASN A 46 20.73 11.33 2.70
C ASN A 46 21.20 10.32 1.63
N ASN A 47 21.64 10.81 0.47
CA ASN A 47 22.17 10.01 -0.65
C ASN A 47 23.58 9.46 -0.35
N ALA A 48 23.69 8.63 0.68
CA ALA A 48 24.97 8.16 1.22
C ALA A 48 25.78 7.27 0.25
N THR A 49 25.17 6.78 -0.84
CA THR A 49 25.86 5.96 -1.85
C THR A 49 25.30 6.17 -3.26
N ASP A 50 26.13 5.91 -4.27
CA ASP A 50 25.76 5.84 -5.68
C ASP A 50 25.61 4.40 -6.20
N SER A 51 25.81 3.40 -5.32
CA SER A 51 25.63 1.99 -5.65
C SER A 51 24.38 1.40 -4.98
N VAL A 52 23.66 0.56 -5.72
CA VAL A 52 22.53 -0.21 -5.17
C VAL A 52 23.09 -1.38 -4.37
N ALA A 53 22.69 -1.47 -3.10
CA ALA A 53 23.14 -2.56 -2.24
C ALA A 53 22.42 -3.88 -2.59
N PRO A 54 23.06 -5.06 -2.47
CA PRO A 54 22.44 -6.34 -2.81
C PRO A 54 21.10 -6.57 -2.10
N GLN A 55 21.03 -6.25 -0.80
CA GLN A 55 19.82 -6.37 0.00
C GLN A 55 18.67 -5.48 -0.47
N CYS A 56 18.96 -4.36 -1.16
CA CYS A 56 17.93 -3.54 -1.80
C CYS A 56 17.30 -4.30 -2.97
N CYS A 57 18.12 -4.99 -3.76
CA CYS A 57 17.60 -5.81 -4.85
C CYS A 57 16.87 -7.05 -4.37
N ASP A 58 17.27 -7.65 -3.26
CA ASP A 58 16.56 -8.79 -2.67
C ASP A 58 15.12 -8.40 -2.27
N VAL A 59 14.96 -7.30 -1.52
CA VAL A 59 13.62 -6.82 -1.11
C VAL A 59 12.80 -6.33 -2.31
N PHE A 60 13.45 -5.63 -3.24
CA PHE A 60 12.77 -5.11 -4.43
C PHE A 60 12.26 -6.25 -5.30
N ASN A 61 13.10 -7.23 -5.61
CA ASN A 61 12.70 -8.38 -6.43
C ASN A 61 11.64 -9.24 -5.72
N SER A 62 11.80 -9.49 -4.43
CA SER A 62 10.83 -10.28 -3.65
C SER A 62 9.43 -9.67 -3.68
N ALA A 63 9.31 -8.34 -3.58
CA ALA A 63 8.00 -7.67 -3.64
C ALA A 63 7.35 -7.80 -5.02
N PHE A 64 8.13 -7.74 -6.11
CA PHE A 64 7.57 -7.96 -7.44
C PHE A 64 7.18 -9.43 -7.68
N GLU A 65 7.95 -10.38 -7.14
CA GLU A 65 7.64 -11.81 -7.22
C GLU A 65 6.38 -12.20 -6.41
N SER A 66 6.15 -11.55 -5.25
CA SER A 66 4.94 -11.76 -4.44
C SER A 66 3.70 -11.04 -4.98
N GLY A 67 3.88 -10.09 -5.91
CA GLY A 67 2.82 -9.24 -6.43
C GLY A 67 2.57 -7.96 -5.62
N ASP A 68 3.38 -7.69 -4.59
CA ASP A 68 3.28 -6.51 -3.72
C ASP A 68 4.13 -5.32 -4.19
N GLY A 69 4.82 -5.43 -5.33
CA GLY A 69 5.62 -4.34 -5.91
C GLY A 69 4.83 -3.05 -6.18
N TYR A 70 3.49 -3.13 -6.27
CA TYR A 70 2.63 -1.96 -6.39
C TYR A 70 2.69 -1.05 -5.16
N CYS A 71 3.08 -1.58 -3.99
CA CYS A 71 3.24 -0.79 -2.78
C CYS A 71 4.32 0.28 -2.91
N PHE A 72 5.36 0.05 -3.73
CA PHE A 72 6.38 1.07 -4.00
C PHE A 72 5.86 2.25 -4.83
N CYS A 73 4.64 2.17 -5.38
CA CYS A 73 4.00 3.35 -5.98
C CYS A 73 3.71 4.46 -4.96
N TYR A 74 3.61 4.15 -3.67
CA TYR A 74 3.57 5.16 -2.62
C TYR A 74 4.81 6.05 -2.64
N ILE A 75 5.99 5.47 -2.89
CA ILE A 75 7.27 6.18 -2.92
C ILE A 75 7.30 7.20 -4.06
N LEU A 76 6.82 6.81 -5.25
CA LEU A 76 6.74 7.71 -6.41
C LEU A 76 5.67 8.81 -6.24
N ARG A 77 4.55 8.50 -5.57
CA ARG A 77 3.45 9.46 -5.34
C ARG A 77 3.72 10.40 -4.17
N GLN A 78 4.47 9.94 -3.18
CA GLN A 78 4.82 10.68 -1.95
C GLN A 78 6.33 10.61 -1.73
N PRO A 79 7.13 11.43 -2.44
CA PRO A 79 8.60 11.39 -2.36
C PRO A 79 9.18 11.71 -0.98
N ARG A 80 8.36 12.11 -0.01
CA ARG A 80 8.74 12.39 1.39
C ARG A 80 8.14 11.39 2.39
N ILE A 81 7.67 10.23 1.94
CA ILE A 81 6.99 9.23 2.78
C ILE A 81 7.86 8.74 3.95
N PHE A 82 9.19 8.76 3.81
CA PHE A 82 10.14 8.39 4.86
C PHE A 82 10.64 9.59 5.70
N GLY A 83 10.00 10.76 5.59
CA GLY A 83 10.38 11.97 6.33
C GLY A 83 11.48 12.81 5.68
N PHE A 84 12.02 12.40 4.53
CA PHE A 84 13.03 13.13 3.77
C PHE A 84 12.81 12.93 2.26
N PRO A 85 13.32 13.84 1.39
CA PRO A 85 13.10 13.74 -0.05
C PRO A 85 13.86 12.57 -0.69
N LEU A 86 13.15 11.87 -1.57
CA LEU A 86 13.71 10.85 -2.45
C LEU A 86 13.84 11.35 -3.87
N ASN A 87 14.89 10.89 -4.54
CA ASN A 87 15.13 11.13 -5.95
C ASN A 87 14.30 10.16 -6.80
N ARG A 88 13.29 10.69 -7.49
CA ARG A 88 12.31 9.88 -8.23
C ARG A 88 12.97 9.07 -9.34
N GLU A 89 13.93 9.65 -10.05
CA GLU A 89 14.65 9.00 -11.14
C GLU A 89 15.48 7.81 -10.62
N ARG A 90 16.13 7.97 -9.46
CA ARG A 90 16.85 6.86 -8.83
C ARG A 90 15.91 5.76 -8.36
N VAL A 91 14.76 6.08 -7.76
CA VAL A 91 13.74 5.09 -7.39
C VAL A 91 13.27 4.30 -8.61
N ALA A 92 12.92 4.99 -9.70
CA ALA A 92 12.52 4.37 -10.96
C ALA A 92 13.61 3.44 -11.55
N SER A 93 14.87 3.87 -11.45
CA SER A 93 16.01 3.12 -11.98
C SER A 93 16.28 1.78 -11.27
N LEU A 94 15.77 1.58 -10.04
CA LEU A 94 15.96 0.32 -9.30
C LEU A 94 15.51 -0.90 -10.10
N SER A 95 14.46 -0.76 -10.92
CA SER A 95 13.99 -1.85 -11.80
C SER A 95 15.11 -2.34 -12.73
N SER A 96 15.93 -1.42 -13.29
CA SER A 96 17.05 -1.79 -14.16
C SER A 96 18.25 -2.38 -13.41
N PHE A 97 18.45 -2.02 -12.14
CA PHE A 97 19.54 -2.57 -11.33
C PHE A 97 19.21 -3.94 -10.76
N CYS A 98 17.97 -4.13 -10.31
CA CYS A 98 17.58 -5.31 -9.54
C CYS A 98 16.86 -6.37 -10.36
N MET A 99 16.05 -5.96 -11.36
CA MET A 99 15.25 -6.88 -12.16
C MET A 99 15.94 -7.21 -13.48
N ALA A 100 16.95 -8.07 -13.44
CA ALA A 100 17.57 -8.57 -14.65
C ALA A 100 16.62 -9.55 -15.39
N LYS A 101 16.22 -9.19 -16.61
CA LYS A 101 15.86 -10.09 -17.74
C LYS A 101 14.49 -10.79 -17.83
N ASN A 102 13.52 -10.62 -16.93
CA ASN A 102 12.29 -11.46 -16.99
C ASN A 102 10.98 -10.73 -17.32
N GLY A 103 10.98 -9.76 -18.25
CA GLY A 103 9.73 -9.18 -18.79
C GLY A 103 8.78 -8.55 -17.76
N VAL A 104 9.25 -8.36 -16.53
CA VAL A 104 8.54 -7.73 -15.43
C VAL A 104 8.36 -6.26 -15.74
N ALA A 105 7.15 -5.75 -15.51
CA ALA A 105 6.83 -4.34 -15.71
C ALA A 105 7.75 -3.49 -14.84
N SER A 106 8.34 -2.43 -15.42
CA SER A 106 9.10 -1.46 -14.63
C SER A 106 8.21 -0.82 -13.56
N LEU A 107 8.81 -0.33 -12.48
CA LEU A 107 8.06 0.37 -11.43
C LEU A 107 7.23 1.54 -12.00
N ASP A 108 7.79 2.35 -12.90
CA ASP A 108 7.03 3.42 -13.56
C ASP A 108 5.85 2.88 -14.37
N SER A 109 6.03 1.77 -15.10
CA SER A 109 4.93 1.15 -15.85
C SER A 109 3.83 0.68 -14.90
N LEU A 110 4.20 -0.02 -13.82
CA LEU A 110 3.27 -0.53 -12.81
C LEU A 110 2.47 0.59 -12.14
N CYS A 111 3.14 1.70 -11.82
CA CYS A 111 2.51 2.83 -11.14
C CYS A 111 1.73 3.76 -12.08
N SER A 112 2.03 3.73 -13.38
CA SER A 112 1.29 4.47 -14.42
C SER A 112 0.05 3.72 -14.90
N SER A 113 0.09 2.38 -14.90
CA SER A 113 -1.02 1.51 -15.30
C SER A 113 -2.08 1.44 -14.22
N GLY A 114 -2.77 2.56 -13.95
CA GLY A 114 -4.02 2.61 -13.18
C GLY A 114 -4.08 1.66 -11.99
N ALA A 115 -2.99 1.52 -11.22
CA ALA A 115 -2.93 0.58 -10.11
C ALA A 115 -4.18 0.80 -9.25
N PRO A 116 -4.89 -0.27 -8.86
CA PRO A 116 -6.08 -0.13 -8.01
C PRO A 116 -5.76 0.85 -6.89
N ALA A 117 -6.72 1.72 -6.56
CA ALA A 117 -6.52 2.77 -5.56
C ALA A 117 -5.71 2.21 -4.39
N LEU A 118 -4.51 2.76 -4.16
CA LEU A 118 -3.55 2.16 -3.24
C LEU A 118 -4.21 2.00 -1.87
N PRO A 119 -4.02 0.85 -1.20
CA PRO A 119 -4.69 0.55 0.05
C PRO A 119 -4.28 1.59 1.10
N PRO A 120 -5.23 2.27 1.77
CA PRO A 120 -4.91 3.37 2.67
C PRO A 120 -3.89 2.92 3.72
N LEU A 121 -2.84 3.73 3.92
CA LEU A 121 -1.91 3.49 4.99
C LEU A 121 -2.65 3.68 6.34
N PRO A 122 -2.45 2.79 7.31
CA PRO A 122 -3.10 2.91 8.61
C PRO A 122 -2.72 4.25 9.24
N SER A 123 -3.72 5.02 9.67
CA SER A 123 -3.47 6.23 10.43
C SER A 123 -2.97 5.86 11.82
N THR A 124 -1.98 6.61 12.32
CA THR A 124 -1.62 6.60 13.73
C THR A 124 -2.70 7.36 14.50
N THR A 125 -3.93 6.85 14.53
CA THR A 125 -4.92 7.34 15.48
C THR A 125 -4.54 6.73 16.82
N ASP A 126 -4.03 7.57 17.72
CA ASP A 126 -3.78 7.25 19.13
C ASP A 126 -4.98 6.45 19.65
N SER A 127 -4.77 5.14 19.89
CA SER A 127 -5.81 4.31 20.47
C SER A 127 -6.14 4.95 21.81
N GLY A 128 -7.35 5.50 21.90
CA GLY A 128 -7.77 6.39 22.97
C GLY A 128 -7.23 5.93 24.31
N ILE A 129 -6.40 6.79 24.90
CA ILE A 129 -6.13 6.78 26.33
C ILE A 129 -7.49 6.74 27.02
N LEU A 130 -7.89 5.54 27.42
CA LEU A 130 -8.97 5.32 28.38
C LEU A 130 -8.51 6.02 29.64
N LYS A 131 -8.97 7.26 29.82
CA LYS A 131 -8.90 7.98 31.08
C LYS A 131 -9.50 7.04 32.13
N PRO A 132 -8.75 6.59 33.15
CA PRO A 132 -9.34 5.79 34.20
C PRO A 132 -10.38 6.67 34.90
N PHE A 133 -11.65 6.28 34.80
CA PHE A 133 -12.68 6.77 35.70
C PHE A 133 -12.34 6.21 37.08
N ASN A 134 -11.81 7.06 37.96
CA ASN A 134 -11.70 6.73 39.37
C ASN A 134 -13.08 6.97 40.02
N SER A 135 -13.53 5.96 40.76
CA SER A 135 -14.78 5.92 41.53
C SER A 135 -14.66 6.69 42.83
#